data_AF-R7SD51-F1
#
_entry.id   AF-R7SD51-F1
#
_cell.length_a   1.000
_cell.length_b   1.000
_cell.length_c   1.000
_cell.angle_alpha   90.00
_cell.angle_beta   90.00
_cell.angle_gamma   90.00
#
_symmetry.space_group_name_H-M   'P 1'
#
loop_
_entity.id
_entity.type
_entity.pdbx_description
1 polymer ?
#
loop_
_entity_poly.entity_id
_entity_poly.type
_entity_poly.pdbx_seq_one_letter_code
_entity_poly.pdbx_strand_id
1 'polypeptide(L)' 'LHKEELPARFKLTELIIEHFDAEYSNLASEIKATAGRISFTSDLWSLPTFLPFMAITAHYLFFTRNG' A
#
# COMPACT_ATOMS: atom_id res chain seq x y z
N LEU A 1 10.63 -1.44 -30.24
CA LEU A 1 10.13 -0.48 -29.25
C LEU A 1 10.51 0.90 -29.73
N HIS A 2 9.53 1.60 -30.29
CA HIS A 2 9.66 2.97 -30.76
C HIS A 2 9.67 3.91 -29.55
N LYS A 3 10.43 5.03 -29.59
CA LYS A 3 10.58 5.95 -28.46
C LYS A 3 9.24 6.57 -28.05
N GLU A 4 8.32 6.66 -28.99
CA GLU A 4 6.95 7.13 -28.81
C GLU A 4 6.07 6.18 -27.98
N GLU A 5 6.49 4.92 -27.81
CA GLU A 5 5.77 3.90 -27.03
C GLU A 5 6.20 3.88 -25.55
N LEU A 6 7.27 4.60 -25.19
CA LEU A 6 7.76 4.65 -23.81
C LEU A 6 7.03 5.74 -23.02
N PRO A 7 6.48 5.42 -21.85
CA PRO A 7 5.86 6.43 -20.99
C PRO A 7 6.89 7.51 -20.62
N ALA A 8 6.45 8.76 -20.63
CA ALA A 8 7.26 9.87 -20.15
C ALA A 8 7.69 9.63 -18.69
N ARG A 9 8.81 10.23 -18.26
CA ARG A 9 9.40 10.00 -16.93
C ARG A 9 8.40 10.14 -15.77
N PHE A 10 7.43 11.05 -15.90
CA PHE A 10 6.41 11.30 -14.89
C PHE A 10 5.23 10.31 -14.94
N LYS A 11 5.00 9.67 -16.10
CA LYS A 11 3.81 8.85 -16.33
C LYS A 11 3.80 7.58 -15.48
N LEU A 12 4.97 6.99 -15.22
CA LEU A 12 5.07 5.86 -14.29
C LEU A 12 4.73 6.26 -12.85
N THR A 13 5.22 7.42 -12.39
CA THR A 13 4.89 7.92 -11.06
C THR A 13 3.40 8.21 -10.93
N GLU A 14 2.80 8.84 -11.94
CA GLU A 14 1.35 9.09 -12.00
C GLU A 14 0.56 7.77 -11.91
N LEU A 15 0.90 6.79 -12.75
CA LEU A 15 0.25 5.47 -12.73
C LEU A 15 0.40 4.77 -11.36
N ILE A 16 1.58 4.85 -10.73
CA ILE A 16 1.81 4.26 -9.41
C ILE A 16 0.89 4.90 -8.37
N ILE A 17 0.75 6.24 -8.39
CA ILE A 17 -0.12 6.96 -7.45
C ILE A 17 -1.59 6.63 -7.72
N GLU A 18 -2.03 6.65 -8.98
CA GLU A 18 -3.40 6.31 -9.37
C GLU A 18 -3.79 4.89 -8.89
N HIS A 19 -2.91 3.92 -9.12
CA HIS A 19 -3.13 2.55 -8.66
C HIS A 19 -3.09 2.45 -7.13
N PHE A 20 -2.17 3.17 -6.48
CA PHE A 20 -2.11 3.21 -5.02
C PHE A 20 -3.41 3.74 -4.41
N ASP A 21 -3.96 4.85 -4.92
CA ASP A 21 -5.18 5.45 -4.38
C ASP A 21 -6.40 4.53 -4.54
N ALA A 22 -6.48 3.83 -5.67
CA ALA A 22 -7.53 2.83 -5.92
C ALA A 22 -7.44 1.66 -4.94
N GLU A 23 -6.26 1.06 -4.80
CA GLU A 23 -6.04 -0.07 -3.88
C GLU A 23 -6.19 0.34 -2.42
N TYR A 24 -5.72 1.52 -2.04
CA TYR A 24 -5.89 2.06 -0.69
C TYR A 24 -7.37 2.21 -0.33
N SER A 25 -8.18 2.74 -1.26
CA SER A 25 -9.62 2.90 -1.05
C SER A 25 -10.32 1.55 -0.87
N ASN A 26 -9.95 0.55 -1.67
CA ASN A 26 -10.47 -0.81 -1.56
C ASN A 26 -10.08 -1.46 -0.23
N LEU A 27 -8.80 -1.40 0.12
CA LEU A 27 -8.24 -1.92 1.37
C LEU A 27 -8.91 -1.28 2.59
N ALA A 28 -9.09 0.04 2.58
CA ALA A 28 -9.75 0.74 3.68
C ALA A 28 -11.22 0.30 3.84
N SER A 29 -11.92 0.04 2.73
CA SER A 29 -13.28 -0.50 2.76
C SER A 29 -13.31 -1.93 3.32
N GLU A 30 -12.35 -2.77 2.91
CA GLU A 30 -12.23 -4.16 3.38
C GLU A 30 -11.93 -4.23 4.88
N ILE A 31 -10.97 -3.43 5.35
CA ILE A 31 -10.60 -3.35 6.77
C ILE A 31 -11.79 -2.85 7.60
N LYS A 32 -12.56 -1.86 7.12
CA LYS A 32 -13.79 -1.40 7.81
C LYS A 32 -14.85 -2.49 7.91
N ALA A 33 -14.86 -3.43 6.96
CA ALA A 33 -15.80 -4.54 6.94
C ALA A 33 -15.32 -5.76 7.75
N THR A 34 -14.13 -5.73 8.36
CA THR A 34 -13.68 -6.83 9.20
C THR A 34 -14.56 -6.97 10.44
N ALA A 35 -15.06 -8.18 10.70
CA ALA A 35 -15.78 -8.50 11.92
C ALA A 35 -14.84 -8.68 13.13
N GLY A 36 -13.53 -8.80 12.87
CA GLY A 36 -12.49 -9.08 13.86
C GLY A 36 -11.82 -7.83 14.42
N ARG A 37 -10.83 -8.06 15.28
CA ARG A 37 -9.92 -7.00 15.72
C ARG A 37 -8.84 -6.77 14.67
N ILE A 38 -8.39 -5.54 14.56
CA ILE A 38 -7.22 -5.16 13.76
C ILE A 38 -6.03 -5.03 14.71
N SER A 39 -4.95 -5.73 14.41
CA SER A 39 -3.68 -5.62 15.14
C SER A 39 -2.68 -4.85 14.30
N PHE A 40 -1.83 -4.04 14.92
CA PHE A 40 -0.79 -3.29 14.23
C PHE A 40 0.58 -3.70 14.74
N THR A 41 1.53 -3.90 13.83
CA THR A 41 2.95 -4.03 14.15
C THR A 41 3.68 -2.81 13.63
N SER A 42 4.50 -2.19 14.47
CA SER A 42 5.41 -1.14 14.05
C SER A 42 6.83 -1.69 14.03
N ASP A 43 7.51 -1.55 12.91
CA ASP A 43 8.95 -1.75 12.82
C ASP A 43 9.64 -0.38 12.82
N LEU A 44 10.61 -0.22 13.71
CA LEU A 44 11.31 1.03 13.95
C LEU A 44 12.80 0.79 13.79
N TRP A 45 13.41 1.54 12.89
CA TRP A 45 14.84 1.48 12.67
C TRP A 45 15.37 2.85 12.30
N SER A 46 16.68 3.01 12.41
CA SER A 46 17.39 4.21 11.97
C SER A 46 18.51 3.81 11.03
N LEU A 47 18.73 4.60 9.98
CA LEU A 47 19.95 4.49 9.19
C LEU A 47 21.17 4.96 10.00
N PRO A 48 22.39 4.55 9.65
CA PRO A 48 23.63 5.08 10.25
C PRO A 48 23.76 6.62 10.15
N THR A 49 23.04 7.23 9.21
CA THR A 49 22.92 8.69 9.07
C THR A 49 21.94 9.33 10.07
N PHE A 50 21.50 8.59 11.10
CA PHE A 50 20.53 9.01 12.11
C PHE A 50 19.17 9.42 11.55
N LEU A 51 18.78 8.90 10.39
CA LEU A 51 17.45 9.11 9.84
C LEU A 51 16.51 8.02 10.38
N PRO A 52 15.51 8.37 11.21
CA PRO A 52 14.57 7.39 11.75
C PRO A 52 13.50 7.03 10.73
N PHE A 53 13.10 5.76 10.72
CA PHE A 53 12.04 5.21 9.90
C PHE A 53 11.04 4.45 10.79
N MET A 54 9.79 4.46 10.37
CA MET A 54 8.70 3.71 10.99
C MET A 54 7.87 3.08 9.89
N ALA A 55 7.84 1.75 9.85
CA ALA A 55 6.84 1.02 9.08
C ALA A 55 5.71 0.59 10.01
N ILE A 56 4.47 0.80 9.58
CA ILE A 56 3.28 0.34 10.27
C ILE A 56 2.57 -0.66 9.36
N THR A 57 2.31 -1.87 9.87
CA THR A 57 1.59 -2.92 9.17
C THR A 57 0.33 -3.29 9.95
N ALA A 58 -0.83 -3.26 9.27
CA ALA A 58 -2.09 -3.72 9.82
C ALA A 58 -2.30 -5.21 9.49
N HIS A 59 -2.67 -5.98 10.51
CA HIS A 59 -3.03 -7.39 10.41
C HIS A 59 -4.50 -7.52 10.79
N TYR A 60 -5.30 -8.07 9.88
CA TYR A 60 -6.74 -8.24 10.08
C TYR A 60 -7.21 -9.54 9.44
N LEU A 61 -8.35 -10.05 9.91
CA LEU A 61 -9.01 -11.20 9.31
C LEU A 61 -10.02 -10.71 8.28
N PHE A 62 -10.06 -11.37 7.12
CA PHE A 62 -11.08 -11.13 6.12
C PHE A 62 -11.73 -12.45 5.71
N PHE A 63 -13.03 -12.41 5.42
CA PHE A 63 -13.73 -13.56 4.89
C PHE A 63 -13.51 -13.62 3.38
N THR A 64 -12.79 -14.64 2.92
CA THR A 64 -12.76 -14.94 1.49
C THR A 64 -14.12 -15.51 1.10
N ARG A 65 -14.85 -14.87 0.18
CA ARG A 65 -16.09 -15.44 -0.36
C ARG A 65 -15.72 -16.59 -1.30
N ASN A 66 -15.39 -17.76 -0.74
CA ASN A 66 -15.38 -19.00 -1.48
C ASN A 66 -16.84 -19.46 -1.58
N GLY A 67 -17.25 -19.86 -2.79
CA GLY A 67 -18.63 -20.23 -3.14
C GLY A 67 -19.23 -21.34 -2.29
#